data_AF-A0A1W1CXD9-F1
#
_entry.id   AF-A0A1W1CXD9-F1
#
_cell.length_a   1.000
_cell.length_b   1.000
_cell.length_c   1.000
_cell.angle_alpha   90.00
_cell.angle_beta   90.00
_cell.angle_gamma   90.00
#
_symmetry.space_group_name_H-M   'P 1'
#
loop_
_entity.id
_entity.type
_entity.pdbx_description
1 polymer ?
#
loop_
_entity_poly.entity_id
_entity_poly.type
_entity_poly.pdbx_seq_one_letter_code
_entity_poly.pdbx_strand_id
1 'polypeptide(L)'
;MNLKKTLKPIKKKIIKKDNIFITIKHVYPHLSDLTQKEILDYYGLESAKDLELHVEKIKDRLLKSENSYKENIDELDACFCIDSHGDFKYLYLYKKDALQQIEYTYKSKGIKLKFYTCPYHCGWHLSKV
;
A
#
# COMPACT_ATOMS: atom_id res chain seq x y z
N MET A 1 -27.70 8.39 -26.09
CA MET A 1 -26.49 8.62 -25.28
C MET A 1 -26.28 7.43 -24.34
N ASN A 2 -25.16 6.70 -24.42
CA ASN A 2 -24.95 5.47 -23.64
C ASN A 2 -24.30 5.81 -22.28
N LEU A 3 -25.13 6.11 -21.27
CA LEU A 3 -24.72 6.52 -19.93
C LEU A 3 -23.71 5.55 -19.28
N LYS A 4 -23.81 4.24 -19.56
CA LYS A 4 -22.84 3.23 -19.06
C LYS A 4 -21.43 3.45 -19.60
N LYS A 5 -21.28 3.93 -20.84
CA LYS A 5 -19.95 4.26 -21.41
C LYS A 5 -19.39 5.54 -20.77
N THR A 6 -20.23 6.53 -20.47
CA THR A 6 -19.82 7.81 -19.88
C THR A 6 -19.41 7.72 -18.41
N LEU A 7 -20.01 6.80 -17.65
CA LEU A 7 -19.72 6.61 -16.22
C LEU A 7 -18.48 5.72 -15.96
N LYS A 8 -18.04 4.93 -16.94
CA LYS A 8 -16.90 4.01 -16.82
C LYS A 8 -15.57 4.72 -16.45
N PRO A 9 -15.21 5.86 -17.06
CA PRO A 9 -14.02 6.63 -16.69
C PRO A 9 -14.12 7.24 -15.29
N ILE A 10 -15.31 7.71 -14.90
CA ILE A 10 -15.58 8.29 -13.57
C ILE A 10 -15.39 7.21 -12.50
N LYS A 11 -15.98 6.03 -12.71
CA LYS A 11 -15.80 4.86 -11.84
C LYS A 11 -14.32 4.48 -11.70
N LYS A 12 -13.56 4.45 -12.80
CA LYS A 12 -12.11 4.18 -12.76
C LYS A 12 -11.34 5.22 -11.93
N LYS A 13 -11.67 6.51 -12.08
CA LYS A 13 -11.03 7.59 -11.30
C LYS A 13 -11.34 7.47 -9.81
N ILE A 14 -12.58 7.13 -9.44
CA ILE A 14 -12.97 6.91 -8.05
C ILE A 14 -12.20 5.72 -7.46
N ILE A 15 -12.18 4.58 -8.16
CA ILE A 15 -11.43 3.38 -7.73
C ILE A 15 -9.94 3.70 -7.54
N LYS A 16 -9.33 4.47 -8.45
CA LYS A 16 -7.92 4.86 -8.33
C LYS A 16 -7.67 5.72 -7.08
N LYS A 17 -8.55 6.69 -6.80
CA LYS A 17 -8.47 7.53 -5.59
C LYS A 17 -8.64 6.73 -4.32
N ASP A 18 -9.60 5.80 -4.27
CA ASP A 18 -9.75 4.94 -3.09
C ASP A 18 -8.52 4.05 -2.89
N ASN A 19 -7.90 3.61 -3.99
CA ASN A 19 -6.70 2.78 -3.94
C ASN A 19 -5.47 3.51 -3.35
N ILE A 20 -5.33 4.84 -3.53
CA ILE A 20 -4.18 5.56 -2.94
C ILE A 20 -4.26 5.64 -1.42
N PHE A 21 -5.45 5.88 -0.86
CA PHE A 21 -5.65 5.90 0.59
C PHE A 21 -5.49 4.50 1.19
N ILE A 22 -6.01 3.47 0.50
CA ILE A 22 -5.78 2.07 0.87
C ILE A 22 -4.28 1.76 0.89
N THR A 23 -3.55 2.19 -0.13
CA THR A 23 -2.09 2.01 -0.19
C THR A 23 -1.38 2.67 0.98
N ILE A 24 -1.71 3.93 1.30
CA ILE A 24 -1.14 4.65 2.45
C ILE A 24 -1.39 3.92 3.75
N LYS A 25 -2.62 3.44 3.99
CA LYS A 25 -2.97 2.70 5.22
C LYS A 25 -2.20 1.39 5.36
N HIS A 26 -1.80 0.76 4.26
CA HIS A 26 -0.98 -0.45 4.31
C HIS A 26 0.50 -0.17 4.53
N VAL A 27 0.98 0.98 4.02
CA VAL A 27 2.36 1.41 4.21
C VAL A 27 2.58 1.97 5.61
N TYR A 28 1.60 2.71 6.15
CA TYR A 28 1.63 3.39 7.44
C TYR A 28 0.51 2.86 8.32
N PRO A 29 0.75 1.79 9.10
CA PRO A 29 -0.30 1.10 9.83
C PRO A 29 -0.97 1.98 10.90
N HIS A 30 -0.27 2.96 11.46
CA HIS A 30 -0.85 3.93 12.40
C HIS A 30 -1.91 4.83 11.76
N LEU A 31 -1.96 4.93 10.42
CA LEU A 31 -2.98 5.66 9.68
C LEU A 31 -4.18 4.78 9.28
N SER A 32 -4.18 3.49 9.63
CA SER A 32 -5.20 2.53 9.19
C SER A 32 -6.62 2.90 9.59
N ASP A 33 -6.80 3.47 10.78
CA ASP A 33 -8.10 3.89 11.32
C ASP A 33 -8.52 5.31 10.89
N LEU A 34 -7.64 6.08 10.25
CA LEU A 34 -7.93 7.46 9.85
C LEU A 34 -8.83 7.53 8.61
N THR A 35 -9.68 8.54 8.55
CA THR A 35 -10.47 8.89 7.36
C THR A 35 -9.58 9.48 6.27
N GLN A 36 -10.09 9.53 5.03
CA GLN A 36 -9.35 10.14 3.91
C GLN A 36 -8.98 11.60 4.19
N LYS A 37 -9.87 12.35 4.87
CA LYS A 37 -9.62 13.74 5.24
C LYS A 37 -8.51 13.84 6.29
N GLU A 38 -8.56 13.01 7.34
CA GLU A 38 -7.52 12.99 8.38
C GLU A 38 -6.16 12.58 7.82
N ILE A 39 -6.12 11.67 6.84
CA ILE A 39 -4.86 11.33 6.13
C ILE A 39 -4.33 12.55 5.36
N LEU A 40 -5.19 13.28 4.65
CA LEU A 40 -4.77 14.49 3.93
C LEU A 40 -4.27 15.56 4.91
N ASP A 41 -4.99 15.78 6.01
CA ASP A 41 -4.63 16.74 7.06
C ASP A 41 -3.29 16.35 7.74
N TYR A 42 -3.05 15.06 7.99
CA TYR A 42 -1.79 14.53 8.53
C TYR A 42 -0.58 14.88 7.65
N TYR A 43 -0.73 14.80 6.32
CA TYR A 43 0.33 15.17 5.37
C TYR A 43 0.31 16.65 4.97
N GLY A 44 -0.63 17.46 5.46
CA GLY A 44 -0.81 18.86 5.07
C GLY A 44 -1.16 19.03 3.58
N LEU A 45 -1.97 18.12 3.03
CA LEU A 45 -2.32 18.06 1.61
C LEU A 45 -3.78 18.46 1.37
N GLU A 46 -4.05 19.14 0.25
CA GLU A 46 -5.42 19.59 -0.07
C GLU A 46 -6.20 18.58 -0.90
N SER A 47 -5.52 17.64 -1.56
CA SER A 47 -6.18 16.70 -2.46
C SER A 47 -5.52 15.32 -2.53
N ALA A 48 -6.31 14.32 -2.92
CA ALA A 48 -5.81 12.98 -3.25
C ALA A 48 -4.75 12.99 -4.37
N LYS A 49 -4.76 14.00 -5.26
CA LYS A 49 -3.74 14.13 -6.31
C LYS A 49 -2.38 14.51 -5.71
N ASP A 50 -2.38 15.36 -4.69
CA ASP A 50 -1.16 15.74 -3.98
C ASP A 50 -0.62 14.54 -3.18
N LEU A 51 -1.51 13.72 -2.64
CA LEU A 51 -1.14 12.45 -1.99
C LEU A 51 -0.52 11.46 -2.98
N GLU A 52 -1.08 11.33 -4.20
CA GLU A 52 -0.44 10.53 -5.26
C GLU A 52 0.98 11.03 -5.57
N LEU A 53 1.17 12.34 -5.73
CA LEU A 53 2.49 12.93 -5.98
C LEU A 53 3.46 12.72 -4.82
N HIS A 54 2.98 12.79 -3.58
CA HIS A 54 3.76 12.51 -2.38
C HIS A 54 4.26 11.06 -2.38
N VAL A 55 3.37 10.11 -2.66
CA VAL A 55 3.68 8.68 -2.76
C VAL A 55 4.69 8.39 -3.86
N GLU A 56 4.54 8.98 -5.04
CA GLU A 56 5.49 8.80 -6.14
C GLU A 56 6.89 9.34 -5.79
N LYS A 57 6.98 10.47 -5.07
CA LYS A 57 8.28 10.97 -4.57
C LYS A 57 8.94 10.01 -3.59
N ILE A 58 8.16 9.36 -2.73
CA ILE A 58 8.70 8.34 -1.81
C ILE A 58 9.22 7.14 -2.60
N LYS A 59 8.42 6.61 -3.55
CA LYS A 59 8.83 5.50 -4.41
C LYS A 59 10.12 5.82 -5.18
N ASP A 60 10.19 6.99 -5.80
CA ASP A 60 11.35 7.43 -6.58
C ASP A 60 12.61 7.53 -5.71
N ARG A 61 12.48 8.02 -4.47
CA ARG A 61 13.59 8.04 -3.50
C ARG A 61 14.05 6.62 -3.15
N LEU A 62 13.12 5.72 -2.84
CA LEU A 62 13.42 4.33 -2.47
C LEU A 62 14.09 3.55 -3.60
N LEU A 63 13.62 3.73 -4.84
CA LEU A 63 14.17 3.06 -6.02
C LEU A 63 15.56 3.60 -6.40
N LYS A 64 15.81 4.90 -6.20
CA LYS A 64 17.12 5.52 -6.45
C LYS A 64 18.13 5.24 -5.34
N SER A 65 17.67 5.00 -4.13
CA SER A 65 18.52 4.70 -2.98
C SER A 65 18.74 3.19 -2.83
N GLU A 66 19.48 2.58 -3.74
CA GLU A 66 19.90 1.18 -3.52
C GLU A 66 20.82 1.02 -2.29
N ASN A 67 21.34 2.10 -1.66
CA ASN A 67 22.31 1.97 -0.56
C ASN A 67 22.25 2.98 0.62
N SER A 68 21.38 4.00 0.68
CA SER A 68 21.54 5.09 1.68
C SER A 68 20.46 5.25 2.76
N TYR A 69 19.37 4.46 2.76
CA TYR A 69 18.29 4.63 3.77
C TYR A 69 18.34 3.63 4.93
N LYS A 70 19.39 2.82 5.04
CA LYS A 70 19.55 1.92 6.20
C LYS A 70 19.77 2.65 7.52
N GLU A 71 20.17 3.92 7.51
CA GLU A 71 20.61 4.62 8.73
C GLU A 71 19.47 5.34 9.48
N ASN A 72 18.23 5.38 8.98
CA ASN A 72 17.10 6.03 9.67
C ASN A 72 15.76 5.26 9.56
N ILE A 73 15.79 3.98 9.19
CA ILE A 73 14.55 3.17 9.03
C ILE A 73 13.89 2.86 10.37
N ASP A 74 14.66 2.79 11.46
CA ASP A 74 14.11 2.50 12.80
C ASP A 74 13.20 3.63 13.33
N GLU A 75 13.27 4.84 12.75
CA GLU A 75 12.40 5.97 13.10
C GLU A 75 11.14 6.08 12.23
N LEU A 76 11.06 5.30 11.15
CA LEU A 76 9.91 5.31 10.24
C LEU A 76 8.97 4.17 10.60
N ASP A 77 7.83 4.50 11.22
CA ASP A 77 6.69 3.61 11.50
C ASP A 77 5.95 3.23 10.19
N ALA A 78 6.72 2.71 9.21
CA ALA A 78 6.29 2.54 7.84
C ALA A 78 6.99 1.37 7.13
N CYS A 79 6.23 0.65 6.30
CA CYS A 79 6.74 -0.43 5.47
C CYS A 79 6.87 0.01 4.00
N PHE A 80 8.12 0.15 3.57
CA PHE A 80 8.47 0.55 2.20
C PHE A 80 8.82 -0.61 1.26
N CYS A 81 8.40 -1.84 1.57
CA CYS A 81 8.65 -2.97 0.69
C CYS A 81 7.91 -2.80 -0.64
N ILE A 82 8.61 -2.93 -1.76
CA ILE A 82 8.06 -2.84 -3.11
C ILE A 82 8.09 -4.23 -3.76
N ASP A 83 7.12 -4.52 -4.62
CA ASP A 83 7.06 -5.73 -5.44
C ASP A 83 7.83 -5.56 -6.77
N SER A 84 7.84 -6.62 -7.59
CA SER A 84 8.53 -6.59 -8.90
C SER A 84 7.90 -5.64 -9.92
N HIS A 85 6.72 -5.08 -9.65
CA HIS A 85 6.01 -4.16 -10.53
C HIS A 85 6.14 -2.70 -10.09
N GLY A 86 6.83 -2.42 -8.99
CA GLY A 86 6.97 -1.06 -8.46
C GLY A 86 5.85 -0.63 -7.50
N ASP A 87 5.04 -1.57 -7.02
CA ASP A 87 3.95 -1.29 -6.07
C ASP A 87 4.31 -1.70 -4.63
N PHE A 88 3.78 -0.96 -3.66
CA PHE A 88 4.00 -1.30 -2.26
C PHE A 88 3.35 -2.63 -1.91
N LYS A 89 4.12 -3.49 -1.24
CA LYS A 89 3.63 -4.74 -0.69
C LYS A 89 2.71 -4.45 0.49
N TYR A 90 1.64 -5.21 0.55
CA TYR A 90 0.73 -5.21 1.69
C TYR A 90 1.48 -5.70 2.95
N LEU A 91 1.41 -4.93 4.04
CA LEU A 91 1.88 -5.33 5.36
C LEU A 91 0.71 -5.81 6.22
N TYR A 92 0.76 -7.06 6.68
CA TYR A 92 -0.18 -7.59 7.66
C TYR A 92 0.44 -7.47 9.05
N LEU A 93 -0.17 -6.68 9.94
CA LEU A 93 0.34 -6.52 11.31
C LEU A 93 0.32 -7.83 12.09
N TYR A 94 -0.79 -8.58 11.98
CA TYR A 94 -0.97 -9.83 12.70
C TYR A 94 -0.78 -11.04 11.79
N LYS A 95 -0.05 -12.04 12.30
CA LYS A 95 0.18 -13.31 11.59
C LYS A 95 -1.13 -14.01 11.19
N LYS A 96 -2.16 -13.90 12.03
CA LYS A 96 -3.49 -14.49 11.76
C LYS A 96 -4.12 -13.94 10.48
N ASP A 97 -3.98 -12.64 10.22
CA ASP A 97 -4.58 -11.98 9.05
C ASP A 97 -3.82 -12.38 7.78
N ALA A 98 -2.49 -12.48 7.87
CA ALA A 98 -1.65 -12.99 6.79
C ALA A 98 -2.03 -14.44 6.43
N LEU A 99 -2.22 -15.31 7.41
CA LEU A 99 -2.66 -16.69 7.22
C LEU A 99 -4.05 -16.77 6.58
N GLN A 100 -5.00 -15.98 7.08
CA GLN A 100 -6.35 -15.92 6.53
C GLN A 100 -6.33 -15.50 5.05
N GLN A 101 -5.49 -14.51 4.70
CA GLN A 101 -5.34 -14.08 3.31
C GLN A 101 -4.70 -15.15 2.41
N ILE A 102 -3.71 -15.91 2.92
CA ILE A 102 -3.13 -17.04 2.20
C ILE A 102 -4.22 -18.06 1.88
N GLU A 103 -5.02 -18.44 2.88
CA GLU A 103 -6.08 -19.44 2.72
C GLU A 103 -7.15 -18.97 1.72
N TYR A 104 -7.60 -17.72 1.86
CA TYR A 104 -8.54 -17.10 0.93
C TYR A 104 -7.99 -17.10 -0.49
N THR A 105 -6.72 -16.73 -0.68
CA THR A 105 -6.09 -16.67 -2.01
C THR A 105 -5.95 -18.05 -2.64
N TYR A 106 -5.63 -19.06 -1.84
CA TYR A 106 -5.58 -20.44 -2.32
C TYR A 106 -6.98 -20.93 -2.74
N LYS A 107 -8.00 -20.73 -1.89
CA LYS A 107 -9.38 -21.13 -2.20
C LYS A 107 -9.97 -20.41 -3.41
N SER A 108 -9.69 -19.11 -3.56
CA SER A 108 -10.29 -18.29 -4.62
C SER A 108 -9.54 -18.35 -5.96
N LYS A 109 -8.21 -18.53 -5.93
CA LYS A 109 -7.36 -18.42 -7.13
C LYS A 109 -6.45 -19.62 -7.37
N GLY A 110 -6.41 -20.59 -6.46
CA GLY A 110 -5.48 -21.72 -6.53
C GLY A 110 -4.00 -21.35 -6.35
N ILE A 111 -3.71 -20.11 -5.94
CA ILE A 111 -2.33 -19.61 -5.80
C ILE A 111 -1.82 -19.94 -4.40
N LYS A 112 -0.72 -20.69 -4.32
CA LYS A 112 -0.01 -20.93 -3.06
C LYS A 112 0.87 -19.73 -2.73
N LEU A 113 0.71 -19.23 -1.52
CA LEU A 113 1.50 -18.13 -0.97
C LEU A 113 2.22 -18.60 0.30
N LYS A 114 3.36 -17.98 0.58
CA LYS A 114 4.07 -18.05 1.86
C LYS A 114 4.14 -16.66 2.49
N PHE A 115 4.19 -16.59 3.82
CA PHE A 115 4.46 -15.34 4.51
C PHE A 115 5.93 -15.25 4.94
N TYR A 116 6.43 -14.03 5.08
CA TYR A 116 7.75 -13.73 5.65
C TYR A 116 7.68 -12.42 6.44
N THR A 117 8.60 -12.22 7.39
CA THR A 117 8.66 -11.00 8.20
C THR A 117 9.10 -9.81 7.35
N CYS A 118 8.47 -8.65 7.55
CA CYS A 118 8.92 -7.42 6.89
C CYS A 118 10.34 -7.05 7.37
N PRO A 119 11.28 -6.73 6.45
CA PRO A 119 12.64 -6.34 6.82
C PRO A 119 12.74 -4.92 7.39
N TYR A 120 11.72 -4.09 7.20
CA TYR A 120 11.71 -2.67 7.57
C TYR A 120 10.74 -2.34 8.71
N HIS A 121 9.86 -3.28 9.09
CA HIS A 121 8.81 -3.02 10.06
C HIS A 121 8.36 -4.29 10.77
N CYS A 122 7.68 -4.13 11.91
CA CYS A 122 6.96 -5.22 12.56
C CYS A 122 5.71 -5.59 11.73
N GLY A 123 5.72 -6.77 11.11
CA GLY A 123 4.58 -7.32 10.37
C GLY A 123 4.99 -8.39 9.35
N TRP A 124 4.04 -8.79 8.50
CA TRP A 124 4.17 -9.94 7.61
C TRP A 124 3.85 -9.55 6.17
N HIS A 125 4.65 -10.03 5.23
CA HIS A 125 4.39 -9.95 3.80
C HIS A 125 4.05 -11.30 3.23
N LEU A 126 3.33 -11.30 2.11
CA LEU A 126 3.03 -12.49 1.34
C LEU A 126 3.84 -12.52 0.05
N SER A 127 4.31 -13.70 -0.33
CA SER A 127 4.93 -13.95 -1.63
C SER A 127 4.44 -15.28 -2.20
N LYS A 128 4.50 -15.42 -3.53
CA LYS A 128 4.27 -16.71 -4.17
C LYS A 128 5.35 -17.71 -3.72
N VAL A 129 4.92 -18.97 -3.60
CA VAL A 129 5.83 -20.10 -3.34
C VAL A 129 6.64 -20.40 -4.59
#